data_AF-A0A978V5X3-F1
#
_entry.id   AF-A0A978V5X3-F1
#
_cell.length_a   1.000
_cell.length_b   1.000
_cell.length_c   1.000
_cell.angle_alpha   90.00
_cell.angle_beta   90.00
_cell.angle_gamma   90.00
#
_symmetry.space_group_name_H-M   'P 1'
#
loop_
_entity.id
_entity.type
_entity.pdbx_description
1 polymer ?
#
loop_
_entity_poly.entity_id
_entity_poly.type
_entity_poly.pdbx_seq_one_letter_code
_entity_poly.pdbx_strand_id
1 'polypeptide(L)'
;MALIDRLSLLDLSNNNLSGKILTSAQLQSFNADVYMGNARLCGAPLPAEYTEEEEPGTPFGSTTEAEEDHNDDSIDYGFNVSMEVGYMVAFWGVFGRWIYFKLLNDLESWIYVMAALHKAKSIRIYSEVGTLMGMGNLFIAHEE
;
A
#
# COMPACT_ATOMS: atom_id res chain seq x y z
N MET A 1 -46.62 -1.67 -4.51
CA MET A 1 -47.11 -1.01 -3.28
C MET A 1 -47.65 -2.10 -2.38
N ALA A 2 -46.99 -2.39 -1.25
CA ALA A 2 -47.50 -3.33 -0.27
C ALA A 2 -48.40 -2.54 0.70
N LEU A 3 -49.69 -2.88 0.73
CA LEU A 3 -50.68 -2.33 1.65
C LEU A 3 -50.91 -3.40 2.71
N ILE A 4 -50.30 -3.20 3.88
CA ILE A 4 -50.46 -4.09 5.03
C ILE A 4 -51.72 -3.61 5.75
N ASP A 5 -52.83 -4.30 5.53
CA ASP A 5 -54.14 -3.89 6.06
C ASP A 5 -54.45 -4.43 7.45
N ARG A 6 -53.63 -5.32 8.04
CA ARG A 6 -53.84 -5.83 9.42
C ARG A 6 -52.52 -6.32 10.03
N LEU A 7 -51.83 -5.47 10.78
CA LEU A 7 -50.73 -5.89 11.64
C LEU A 7 -51.20 -5.95 13.10
N SER A 8 -51.10 -7.12 13.75
CA SER A 8 -51.60 -7.33 15.12
C SER A 8 -50.51 -7.22 16.19
N LEU A 9 -49.25 -7.45 15.83
CA LEU A 9 -48.10 -7.38 16.71
C LEU A 9 -46.92 -6.88 15.89
N LEU A 10 -46.33 -5.77 16.32
CA LEU A 10 -45.14 -5.19 15.73
C LEU A 10 -44.21 -4.82 16.88
N ASP A 11 -42.95 -5.23 16.79
CA ASP A 11 -41.89 -4.87 17.73
C ASP A 11 -40.76 -4.24 16.91
N LEU A 12 -40.48 -2.96 17.18
CA LEU A 12 -39.41 -2.18 16.55
C LEU A 12 -38.41 -1.69 17.59
N SER A 13 -38.43 -2.28 18.79
CA SER A 13 -37.57 -1.86 19.89
C SER A 13 -36.10 -2.09 19.57
N ASN A 14 -35.22 -1.28 20.16
CA ASN A 14 -33.76 -1.42 20.09
C ASN A 14 -33.19 -1.53 18.65
N ASN A 15 -33.72 -0.74 17.73
CA ASN A 15 -33.16 -0.58 16.38
C ASN A 15 -32.52 0.81 16.24
N ASN A 16 -31.92 1.08 15.07
CA ASN A 16 -31.36 2.38 14.73
C ASN A 16 -32.29 3.17 13.77
N LEU A 17 -33.59 3.18 14.06
CA LEU A 17 -34.56 3.90 13.24
C LEU A 17 -34.45 5.41 13.47
N SER A 18 -34.55 6.18 12.39
CA SER A 18 -34.42 7.64 12.39
C SER A 18 -35.56 8.30 11.62
N GLY A 19 -36.01 9.46 12.10
CA GLY A 19 -37.01 10.30 11.44
C GLY A 19 -38.40 10.23 12.07
N LYS A 20 -39.34 10.94 11.44
CA LYS A 20 -40.72 11.05 11.92
C LYS A 20 -41.48 9.74 11.70
N ILE A 21 -42.12 9.23 12.75
CA ILE A 21 -43.01 8.08 12.62
C ILE A 21 -44.13 8.45 11.63
N LEU A 22 -44.15 7.79 10.46
CA LEU A 22 -45.17 8.04 9.45
C LEU A 22 -46.55 7.67 10.01
N THR A 23 -47.47 8.62 9.90
CA THR A 23 -48.88 8.62 10.33
C THR A 23 -49.75 7.60 9.57
N SER A 24 -49.28 6.36 9.38
CA SER A 24 -50.19 5.30 8.94
C SER A 24 -51.03 4.88 10.14
N ALA A 25 -52.36 4.85 9.98
CA ALA A 25 -53.31 4.64 11.07
C ALA A 25 -53.09 3.35 11.87
N GLN A 26 -52.35 2.37 11.33
CA GLN A 26 -52.00 1.13 12.03
C GLN A 26 -50.82 1.30 12.97
N LEU A 27 -49.77 2.02 12.54
CA LEU A 27 -48.55 2.23 13.32
C LEU A 27 -48.79 3.09 14.56
N GLN A 28 -49.72 4.04 14.49
CA GLN A 28 -50.15 4.84 15.64
C GLN A 28 -51.00 4.06 16.66
N SER A 29 -51.55 2.89 16.31
CA SER A 29 -52.34 2.09 17.25
C SER A 29 -51.48 1.27 18.22
N PHE A 30 -50.18 1.15 17.95
CA PHE A 30 -49.24 0.41 18.80
C PHE A 30 -48.74 1.27 19.96
N ASN A 31 -48.43 0.62 21.09
CA ASN A 31 -47.97 1.29 22.29
C ASN A 31 -46.54 1.86 22.12
N ALA A 32 -46.19 2.87 22.92
CA ALA A 32 -44.86 3.51 22.86
C ALA A 32 -43.68 2.55 23.10
N ASP A 33 -43.91 1.48 23.88
CA ASP A 33 -42.89 0.46 24.20
C ASP A 33 -42.31 -0.22 22.95
N VAL A 34 -43.11 -0.36 21.90
CA VAL A 34 -42.72 -0.97 20.61
C VAL A 34 -41.62 -0.18 19.90
N TYR A 35 -41.46 1.11 20.22
CA TYR A 35 -40.49 1.99 19.58
C TYR A 35 -39.33 2.38 20.52
N MET A 36 -39.33 1.86 21.75
CA MET A 36 -38.31 2.16 22.76
C MET A 36 -36.91 1.72 22.29
N GLY A 37 -35.88 2.49 22.63
CA GLY A 37 -34.48 2.17 22.27
C GLY A 37 -34.05 2.64 20.87
N ASN A 38 -34.86 3.42 20.16
CA ASN A 38 -34.47 4.11 18.93
C ASN A 38 -34.22 5.60 19.21
N ALA A 39 -32.97 6.04 19.27
CA ALA A 39 -32.60 7.39 19.71
C ALA A 39 -33.00 8.52 18.74
N ARG A 40 -33.30 8.20 17.47
CA ARG A 40 -33.53 9.18 16.40
C ARG A 40 -34.97 9.19 15.87
N LEU A 41 -35.89 8.48 16.53
CA LEU A 41 -37.33 8.52 16.19
C LEU A 41 -38.02 9.70 16.87
N CYS A 42 -38.87 10.41 16.12
CA CYS A 42 -39.67 11.50 16.66
C CYS A 42 -41.17 11.39 16.26
N GLY A 43 -42.08 11.73 17.17
CA GLY A 43 -43.53 11.75 16.94
C GLY A 43 -44.35 10.79 17.82
N ALA A 44 -45.67 11.01 17.88
CA ALA A 44 -46.61 10.18 18.65
C ALA A 44 -46.57 8.72 18.17
N PRO A 45 -46.59 7.71 19.07
CA PRO A 45 -46.99 7.75 20.49
C PRO A 45 -45.89 8.03 21.51
N LEU A 46 -44.67 8.38 21.10
CA LEU A 46 -43.58 8.73 22.01
C LEU A 46 -43.63 10.22 22.37
N PRO A 47 -43.28 10.62 23.61
CA PRO A 47 -43.10 12.03 23.95
C PRO A 47 -42.09 12.64 22.99
N ALA A 48 -42.49 13.72 22.30
CA ALA A 48 -41.60 14.50 21.47
C ALA A 48 -40.68 15.30 22.39
N GLU A 49 -39.55 14.72 22.77
CA GLU A 49 -38.45 15.49 23.37
C GLU A 49 -37.17 15.18 22.61
N TYR A 50 -36.87 16.05 21.64
CA TYR A 50 -35.53 16.61 21.53
C TYR A 50 -35.69 18.10 21.28
N THR A 51 -35.33 18.86 22.31
CA THR A 51 -35.16 20.30 22.30
C THR A 51 -34.07 20.65 21.29
N GLU A 52 -34.44 21.08 20.09
CA GLU A 52 -33.56 21.93 19.29
C GLU A 52 -33.69 23.35 19.86
N GLU A 53 -32.72 23.76 20.68
CA GLU A 53 -32.62 25.13 21.16
C GLU A 53 -32.34 26.07 19.97
N GLU A 54 -33.35 26.90 19.67
CA GLU A 54 -33.33 28.32 19.27
C GLU A 54 -32.33 28.85 18.20
N GLU A 55 -32.91 29.19 17.04
CA GLU A 55 -32.89 30.53 16.39
C GLU A 55 -31.62 31.00 15.59
N PRO A 56 -31.74 32.00 14.68
CA PRO A 56 -31.30 31.90 13.29
C PRO A 56 -30.21 32.92 12.89
N GLY A 57 -29.33 32.54 11.98
CA GLY A 57 -28.38 33.47 11.38
C GLY A 57 -27.37 32.81 10.44
N THR A 58 -27.56 32.98 9.14
CA THR A 58 -26.56 32.73 8.08
C THR A 58 -25.31 33.61 8.23
N PRO A 59 -24.25 33.43 7.41
CA PRO A 59 -23.44 32.24 7.12
C PRO A 59 -21.94 32.53 7.41
N PHE A 60 -21.06 31.55 7.17
CA PHE A 60 -19.59 31.65 7.08
C PHE A 60 -18.80 31.29 8.36
N GLY A 61 -18.06 30.18 8.27
CA GLY A 61 -17.06 29.79 9.25
C GLY A 61 -16.87 28.28 9.28
N SER A 62 -15.84 27.81 8.60
CA SER A 62 -15.41 26.42 8.52
C SER A 62 -15.33 25.72 9.88
N THR A 63 -15.94 24.54 9.99
CA THR A 63 -15.42 23.45 10.81
C THR A 63 -16.05 22.14 10.35
N THR A 64 -15.25 21.37 9.61
CA THR A 64 -15.06 19.93 9.78
C THR A 64 -16.17 19.17 10.52
N GLU A 65 -17.13 18.60 9.78
CA GLU A 65 -17.86 17.41 10.21
C GLU A 65 -18.23 16.56 8.99
N ALA A 66 -17.61 15.39 8.91
CA ALA A 66 -18.25 14.14 8.52
C ALA A 66 -17.31 13.04 9.02
N GLU A 67 -17.49 12.66 10.27
CA GLU A 67 -17.05 11.35 10.73
C GLU A 67 -17.78 10.30 9.88
N GLU A 68 -17.10 9.77 8.88
CA GLU A 68 -17.45 8.48 8.29
C GLU A 68 -16.91 7.41 9.25
N ASP A 69 -17.83 6.86 10.05
CA ASP A 69 -17.67 5.57 10.71
C ASP A 69 -17.62 4.48 9.63
N HIS A 70 -16.44 4.32 9.04
CA HIS A 70 -16.00 3.06 8.48
C HIS A 70 -14.78 2.62 9.29
N ASN A 71 -14.98 1.59 10.10
CA ASN A 71 -13.95 0.95 10.90
C ASN A 71 -13.57 -0.42 10.29
N ASP A 72 -13.67 -0.57 8.96
CA ASP A 72 -13.33 -1.82 8.24
C ASP A 72 -12.40 -1.61 7.03
N ASP A 73 -12.21 -0.36 6.62
CA ASP A 73 -11.37 0.16 5.55
C ASP A 73 -9.97 0.58 6.01
N SER A 74 -9.77 0.81 7.32
CA SER A 74 -8.43 1.06 7.88
C SER A 74 -7.54 -0.19 7.87
N ILE A 75 -8.13 -1.39 8.03
CA ILE A 75 -7.43 -2.67 7.92
C ILE A 75 -7.06 -2.96 6.45
N ASP A 76 -7.95 -2.64 5.51
CA ASP A 76 -7.73 -2.81 4.07
C ASP A 76 -6.68 -1.81 3.54
N TYR A 77 -6.72 -0.55 3.98
CA TYR A 77 -5.75 0.47 3.56
C TYR A 77 -4.33 0.15 4.02
N GLY A 78 -4.15 -0.28 5.29
CA GLY A 78 -2.83 -0.65 5.81
C GLY A 78 -2.24 -1.88 5.12
N PHE A 79 -3.08 -2.87 4.80
CA PHE A 79 -2.67 -4.07 4.08
C PHE A 79 -2.30 -3.76 2.62
N ASN A 80 -3.11 -2.97 1.92
CA ASN A 80 -2.89 -2.57 0.53
C ASN A 80 -1.58 -1.77 0.36
N VAL A 81 -1.33 -0.81 1.26
CA VAL A 81 -0.09 -0.02 1.28
C VAL A 81 1.14 -0.93 1.54
N SER A 82 1.00 -1.94 2.40
CA SER A 82 2.10 -2.87 2.70
C SER A 82 2.45 -3.80 1.53
N MET A 83 1.47 -4.23 0.73
CA MET A 83 1.69 -5.06 -0.45
C MET A 83 2.50 -4.33 -1.52
N GLU A 84 2.17 -3.07 -1.79
CA GLU A 84 2.86 -2.26 -2.79
C GLU A 84 4.32 -2.00 -2.40
N VAL A 85 4.56 -1.62 -1.15
CA VAL A 85 5.92 -1.42 -0.62
C VAL A 85 6.72 -2.72 -0.63
N GLY A 86 6.11 -3.83 -0.23
CA GLY A 86 6.74 -5.15 -0.25
C GLY A 86 7.14 -5.60 -1.66
N TYR A 87 6.29 -5.35 -2.65
CA TYR A 87 6.59 -5.65 -4.05
C TYR A 87 7.79 -4.85 -4.56
N MET A 88 7.84 -3.55 -4.26
CA MET A 88 8.96 -2.71 -4.68
C MET A 88 10.27 -3.22 -4.06
N VAL A 89 10.32 -3.42 -2.74
CA VAL A 89 11.54 -3.89 -2.07
C VAL A 89 12.00 -5.24 -2.62
N ALA A 90 11.08 -6.18 -2.83
CA ALA A 90 11.39 -7.50 -3.39
C ALA A 90 11.88 -7.41 -4.84
N PHE A 91 11.22 -6.61 -5.67
CA PHE A 91 11.58 -6.41 -7.08
C PHE A 91 12.98 -5.82 -7.21
N TRP A 92 13.26 -4.72 -6.49
CA TRP A 92 14.58 -4.09 -6.48
C TRP A 92 15.66 -5.01 -5.91
N GLY A 93 15.33 -5.86 -4.92
CA GLY A 93 16.27 -6.86 -4.40
C GLY A 93 16.69 -7.89 -5.45
N VAL A 94 15.74 -8.45 -6.21
CA VAL A 94 16.03 -9.44 -7.26
C VAL A 94 16.73 -8.79 -8.46
N PHE A 95 16.25 -7.62 -8.92
CA PHE A 95 16.88 -6.88 -10.01
C PHE A 95 18.29 -6.42 -9.65
N GLY A 96 18.46 -5.87 -8.43
CA GLY A 96 19.75 -5.45 -7.91
C GLY A 96 20.74 -6.61 -7.85
N ARG A 97 20.31 -7.77 -7.36
CA ARG A 97 21.12 -9.00 -7.37
C ARG A 97 21.49 -9.42 -8.80
N TRP A 98 20.56 -9.42 -9.74
CA TRP A 98 20.83 -9.80 -11.13
C TRP A 98 21.84 -8.85 -11.81
N ILE A 99 21.66 -7.53 -11.66
CA ILE A 99 22.58 -6.51 -12.18
C ILE A 99 23.95 -6.65 -11.52
N TYR A 100 24.00 -6.86 -10.20
CA TYR A 100 25.25 -7.05 -9.46
C TYR A 100 26.03 -8.27 -9.97
N PHE A 101 25.37 -9.42 -10.10
CA PHE A 101 26.00 -10.63 -10.66
C PHE A 101 26.47 -10.41 -12.10
N LYS A 102 25.65 -9.75 -12.92
CA LYS A 102 26.03 -9.42 -14.30
C LYS A 102 27.28 -8.54 -14.34
N LEU A 103 27.34 -7.50 -13.50
CA LEU A 103 28.49 -6.61 -13.40
C LEU A 103 29.75 -7.35 -12.94
N LEU A 104 29.64 -8.23 -11.93
CA LEU A 104 30.78 -9.03 -11.46
C LEU A 104 31.34 -9.93 -12.55
N ASN A 105 30.48 -10.64 -13.29
CA ASN A 105 30.90 -11.52 -14.38
C ASN A 105 31.57 -10.74 -15.52
N ASP A 106 31.02 -9.56 -15.85
CA ASP A 106 31.58 -8.68 -16.88
C ASP A 106 32.96 -8.11 -16.44
N LEU A 107 33.12 -7.76 -15.15
CA LEU A 107 34.40 -7.34 -14.57
C LEU A 107 35.43 -8.46 -14.54
N GLU A 108 35.05 -9.67 -14.12
CA GLU A 108 35.93 -10.84 -14.08
C GLU A 108 36.48 -11.16 -15.48
N SER A 109 35.60 -11.18 -16.48
CA SER A 109 35.96 -11.41 -17.87
C SER A 109 36.93 -10.34 -18.38
N TRP A 110 36.68 -9.06 -18.05
CA TRP A 110 37.58 -7.96 -18.42
C TRP A 110 38.97 -8.08 -17.76
N ILE A 111 39.02 -8.37 -16.46
CA ILE A 111 40.27 -8.57 -15.72
C ILE A 111 41.04 -9.76 -16.31
N TYR A 112 40.37 -10.87 -16.61
CA TYR A 112 40.99 -12.05 -17.22
C TYR A 112 41.66 -11.72 -18.56
N VAL A 113 40.98 -10.97 -19.44
CA VAL A 113 41.55 -10.56 -20.73
C VAL A 113 42.74 -9.62 -20.53
N MET A 114 42.64 -8.64 -19.62
CA MET A 114 43.74 -7.72 -19.33
C MET A 114 44.95 -8.44 -18.72
N ALA A 115 44.74 -9.44 -17.86
CA ALA A 115 45.78 -10.28 -17.31
C ALA A 115 46.43 -11.16 -18.40
N ALA A 116 45.63 -11.78 -19.26
CA ALA A 116 46.11 -12.57 -20.40
C ALA A 116 46.96 -11.72 -21.37
N LEU A 117 46.53 -10.48 -21.65
CA LEU A 117 47.25 -9.55 -22.52
C LEU A 117 48.56 -9.07 -21.88
N HIS A 118 48.56 -8.74 -20.59
CA HIS A 118 49.79 -8.42 -19.86
C HIS A 118 50.76 -9.60 -19.86
N LYS A 119 50.26 -10.81 -19.57
CA LYS A 119 51.07 -12.03 -19.61
C LYS A 119 51.70 -12.24 -21.00
N ALA A 120 50.90 -12.12 -22.06
CA ALA A 120 51.37 -12.28 -23.43
C ALA A 120 52.43 -11.23 -23.80
N LYS A 121 52.23 -9.95 -23.41
CA LYS A 121 53.18 -8.87 -23.64
C LYS A 121 54.49 -9.10 -22.90
N SER A 122 54.44 -9.49 -21.64
CA SER A 122 55.63 -9.80 -20.84
C SER A 122 56.42 -10.96 -21.45
N ILE A 123 55.76 -12.07 -21.81
CA ILE A 123 56.42 -13.22 -22.44
C ILE A 123 57.15 -12.81 -23.72
N ARG A 124 56.51 -11.98 -24.57
CA ARG A 124 57.12 -11.50 -25.81
C ARG A 124 58.38 -10.68 -25.55
N ILE A 125 58.34 -9.76 -24.58
CA ILE A 125 59.50 -8.93 -24.21
C ILE A 125 60.63 -9.80 -23.65
N TYR A 126 60.32 -10.73 -22.74
CA TYR A 126 61.32 -11.63 -22.19
C TYR A 126 61.97 -12.53 -23.26
N SER A 127 61.19 -12.99 -24.24
CA SER A 127 61.70 -13.76 -25.38
C SER A 127 62.66 -12.94 -26.25
N GLU A 128 62.34 -11.67 -26.54
CA GLU A 128 63.21 -10.79 -27.33
C GLU A 128 64.50 -10.46 -26.57
N VAL A 129 64.40 -10.09 -25.29
CA VAL A 129 65.57 -9.79 -24.45
C VAL A 129 66.46 -11.02 -24.25
N GLY A 130 65.87 -12.20 -24.01
CA GLY A 130 66.63 -13.44 -23.88
C GLY A 130 67.36 -13.83 -25.16
N THR A 131 66.76 -13.59 -26.33
CA THR A 131 67.39 -13.84 -27.63
C THR A 131 68.56 -12.87 -27.87
N LEU A 132 68.39 -11.58 -27.56
CA LEU A 132 69.45 -10.58 -27.67
C LEU A 132 70.62 -10.89 -26.73
N MET A 133 70.35 -11.28 -25.49
CA MET A 133 71.37 -11.66 -24.52
C MET A 133 72.13 -12.92 -24.95
N GLY A 134 71.43 -13.91 -25.53
CA GLY A 134 72.05 -15.10 -26.11
C GLY A 134 72.93 -14.81 -27.33
N MET A 135 72.49 -13.90 -28.21
CA MET A 135 73.29 -13.45 -29.36
C MET A 135 74.53 -12.67 -28.95
N GLY A 136 74.46 -11.82 -27.93
CA GLY A 136 75.62 -11.10 -27.40
C GLY A 136 76.70 -12.03 -26.84
N ASN A 137 76.31 -13.06 -26.08
CA ASN A 137 77.25 -14.04 -25.54
C ASN A 137 77.94 -14.88 -26.63
N LEU A 138 77.23 -15.20 -27.72
CA LEU A 138 77.82 -15.91 -28.87
C LEU A 138 78.86 -15.04 -29.62
N PHE A 139 78.59 -13.74 -29.74
CA PHE A 139 79.52 -12.79 -30.36
C PHE A 139 80.81 -12.64 -29.55
N ILE A 140 80.70 -12.54 -28.23
CA ILE A 140 81.86 -12.45 -27.32
C ILE A 140 82.69 -13.74 -27.38
N ALA A 141 82.05 -14.92 -27.42
CA ALA A 141 82.76 -16.20 -27.50
C ALA A 141 83.46 -16.47 -28.85
N HIS A 142 83.14 -15.71 -29.91
CA HIS A 142 83.81 -15.80 -31.21
C HIS A 142 84.97 -14.77 -31.32
N GLU A 143 85.11 -13.87 -30.36
CA GLU A 143 86.14 -12.81 -30.36
C GLU A 143 87.29 -13.07 -29.37
N GLU A 144 87.26 -14.19 -28.64
CA GLU A 144 88.41 -14.78 -27.91
C GLU A 144 89.10 -15.89 -28.72
#